data_AF-A0A6A1QDK6-F1
#
_entry.id   AF-A0A6A1QDK6-F1
#
_cell.length_a   1.000
_cell.length_b   1.000
_cell.length_c   1.000
_cell.angle_alpha   90.00
_cell.angle_beta   90.00
_cell.angle_gamma   90.00
#
_symmetry.space_group_name_H-M   'P 1'
#
loop_
_entity.id
_entity.type
_entity.pdbx_description
1 polymer ?
#
loop_
_entity_poly.entity_id
_entity_poly.type
_entity_poly.pdbx_seq_one_letter_code
_entity_poly.pdbx_strand_id
1 'polypeptide(L)'
;VCAEWKREILKHHTSRNGDVHWGNCRPVRWPVDAWEVAKAFMPRGLADKTRPEECDAVALLSLINSCDHFEVDRKKVTEVIKCRNEIMHSSEMKVSSVWLRDFQMKIQNFLNEFKNIPEIVAVYSQIEKLLTSDWAVYIPEEDQPDGCDYETGVYLSEHQVNEIEMELLKEKLQELYLQAKGQEVLPEEILNQLEVVKEFLRNNEDLRNGLTEDMQKLDSLHQQPQKLDSKEPRAQTPEGKA
;
A
#
# COMPACT_ATOMS: atom_id res chain seq x y z
N VAL A 1 -13.20 -22.14 25.90
CA VAL A 1 -13.58 -23.00 24.74
C VAL A 1 -13.97 -24.37 25.27
N CYS A 2 -15.14 -24.92 24.92
CA CYS A 2 -15.55 -26.27 25.34
C CYS A 2 -14.52 -27.32 24.89
N ALA A 3 -14.07 -28.18 25.79
CA ALA A 3 -13.00 -29.15 25.53
C ALA A 3 -13.39 -30.19 24.47
N GLU A 4 -14.67 -30.54 24.39
CA GLU A 4 -15.19 -31.52 23.41
C GLU A 4 -15.16 -30.94 22.00
N TRP A 5 -15.72 -29.73 21.81
CA TRP A 5 -15.68 -29.04 20.53
C TRP A 5 -14.26 -28.77 20.04
N LYS A 6 -13.35 -28.39 20.95
CA LYS A 6 -11.93 -28.23 20.62
C LYS A 6 -11.34 -29.53 20.08
N ARG A 7 -11.64 -30.66 20.72
CA ARG A 7 -11.19 -31.99 20.30
C ARG A 7 -11.75 -32.35 18.93
N GLU A 8 -13.04 -32.09 18.69
CA GLU A 8 -13.69 -32.43 17.43
C GLU A 8 -13.15 -31.59 16.26
N ILE A 9 -13.00 -30.27 16.45
CA ILE A 9 -12.42 -29.37 15.45
C ILE A 9 -10.98 -29.81 15.10
N LEU A 10 -10.16 -30.12 16.11
CA LEU A 10 -8.78 -30.57 15.88
C LEU A 10 -8.70 -31.95 15.22
N LYS A 11 -9.63 -32.84 15.54
CA LYS A 11 -9.71 -34.18 14.93
C LYS A 11 -9.97 -34.10 13.43
N HIS A 12 -10.82 -33.16 13.02
CA HIS A 12 -11.21 -32.94 11.62
C HIS A 12 -10.31 -31.93 10.89
N HIS A 13 -9.25 -31.46 11.55
CA HIS A 13 -8.28 -30.56 10.94
C HIS A 13 -7.21 -31.34 10.16
N THR A 14 -7.07 -31.04 8.88
CA THR A 14 -6.20 -31.78 7.96
C THR A 14 -4.72 -31.55 8.24
N SER A 15 -4.37 -30.41 8.83
CA SER A 15 -3.04 -30.10 9.36
C SER A 15 -3.04 -30.18 10.89
N ARG A 16 -2.43 -31.21 11.48
CA ARG A 16 -2.35 -31.37 12.94
C ARG A 16 -1.62 -30.22 13.66
N ASN A 17 -0.75 -29.49 12.94
CA ASN A 17 -0.04 -28.30 13.42
C ASN A 17 -0.57 -27.01 12.77
N GLY A 18 -1.69 -27.09 12.05
CA GLY A 18 -2.28 -25.92 11.39
C GLY A 18 -2.84 -24.93 12.40
N ASP A 19 -2.79 -23.65 12.04
CA ASP A 19 -3.37 -22.60 12.86
C ASP A 19 -4.89 -22.75 12.91
N VAL A 20 -5.42 -22.97 14.11
CA VAL A 20 -6.86 -22.91 14.35
C VAL A 20 -7.21 -21.51 14.83
N HIS A 21 -8.08 -20.83 14.09
CA HIS A 21 -8.40 -19.42 14.30
C HIS A 21 -9.57 -19.24 15.26
N TRP A 22 -9.38 -19.63 16.52
CA TRP A 22 -10.41 -19.55 17.58
C TRP A 22 -11.01 -18.15 17.75
N GLY A 23 -10.24 -17.09 17.46
CA GLY A 23 -10.68 -15.70 17.56
C GLY A 23 -11.74 -15.30 16.53
N ASN A 24 -11.94 -16.08 15.46
CA ASN A 24 -13.04 -15.86 14.53
C ASN A 24 -14.39 -16.35 15.06
N CYS A 25 -14.38 -17.22 16.06
CA CYS A 25 -15.54 -18.02 16.43
C CYS A 25 -16.23 -17.47 17.68
N ARG A 26 -17.54 -17.72 17.80
CA ARG A 26 -18.33 -17.49 19.02
C ARG A 26 -18.70 -18.85 19.63
N PRO A 27 -17.91 -19.38 20.59
CA PRO A 27 -18.12 -20.75 21.10
C PRO A 27 -19.50 -21.03 21.68
N VAL A 28 -20.21 -20.00 22.16
CA VAL A 28 -21.59 -20.11 22.67
C VAL A 28 -22.57 -20.55 21.58
N ARG A 29 -22.26 -20.31 20.30
CA ARG A 29 -23.12 -20.62 19.16
C ARG A 29 -22.81 -21.96 18.48
N TRP A 30 -21.70 -22.62 18.81
CA TRP A 30 -21.30 -23.88 18.17
C TRP A 30 -22.37 -24.99 18.15
N PRO A 31 -23.22 -25.16 19.19
CA PRO A 31 -24.27 -26.18 19.15
C PRO A 31 -25.42 -25.90 18.18
N VAL A 32 -25.61 -24.63 17.79
CA VAL A 32 -26.77 -24.18 17.00
C VAL A 32 -26.38 -23.60 15.63
N ASP A 33 -25.10 -23.33 15.44
CA ASP A 33 -24.60 -22.61 14.28
C ASP A 33 -23.31 -23.26 13.77
N ALA A 34 -23.45 -24.09 12.73
CA ALA A 34 -22.33 -24.76 12.07
C ALA A 34 -21.34 -23.77 11.44
N TRP A 35 -21.79 -22.56 11.10
CA TRP A 35 -20.92 -21.53 10.54
C TRP A 35 -19.86 -21.06 11.54
N GLU A 36 -20.24 -20.93 12.81
CA GLU A 36 -19.31 -20.56 13.89
C GLU A 36 -18.27 -21.63 14.17
N VAL A 37 -18.53 -22.89 13.78
CA VAL A 37 -17.55 -23.97 13.80
C VAL A 37 -16.63 -23.88 12.58
N ALA A 38 -17.21 -23.64 11.39
CA ALA A 38 -16.48 -23.55 10.13
C ALA A 38 -15.38 -22.46 10.15
N LYS A 39 -15.66 -21.31 10.77
CA LYS A 39 -14.69 -20.20 10.94
C LYS A 39 -13.37 -20.59 11.60
N ALA A 40 -13.34 -21.68 12.37
CA ALA A 40 -12.12 -22.16 13.03
C ALA A 40 -11.06 -22.63 12.02
N PHE A 41 -11.50 -23.06 10.84
CA PHE A 41 -10.66 -23.58 9.74
C PHE A 41 -10.25 -22.51 8.72
N MET A 42 -10.66 -21.25 8.93
CA MET A 42 -10.51 -20.15 8.00
C MET A 42 -9.57 -19.08 8.56
N PRO A 43 -8.88 -18.29 7.72
CA PRO A 43 -7.96 -17.24 8.14
C PRO A 43 -8.61 -16.19 9.06
N ARG A 44 -7.79 -15.41 9.77
CA ARG A 44 -8.24 -14.35 10.68
C ARG A 44 -9.11 -13.30 9.95
N GLY A 45 -9.98 -12.62 10.71
CA GLY A 45 -10.79 -11.49 10.22
C GLY A 45 -12.25 -11.83 9.95
N LEU A 46 -12.75 -12.96 10.48
CA LEU A 46 -14.10 -13.47 10.21
C LEU A 46 -15.05 -13.38 11.42
N ALA A 47 -14.64 -12.71 12.50
CA ALA A 47 -15.40 -12.60 13.74
C ALA A 47 -16.79 -11.97 13.56
N ASP A 48 -16.89 -11.00 12.64
CA ASP A 48 -18.13 -10.27 12.35
C ASP A 48 -18.94 -10.85 11.19
N LYS A 49 -18.37 -11.83 10.47
CA LYS A 49 -19.00 -12.43 9.28
C LYS A 49 -20.01 -13.48 9.69
N THR A 50 -21.29 -13.25 9.47
CA THR A 50 -22.37 -14.12 9.98
C THR A 50 -22.77 -15.22 9.01
N ARG A 51 -22.37 -15.11 7.74
CA ARG A 51 -22.75 -16.06 6.70
C ARG A 51 -21.62 -16.30 5.69
N PRO A 52 -21.66 -17.43 4.94
CA PRO A 52 -20.66 -17.73 3.91
C PRO A 52 -20.56 -16.68 2.81
N GLU A 53 -21.66 -16.02 2.47
CA GLU A 53 -21.71 -15.05 1.37
C GLU A 53 -20.97 -13.75 1.68
N GLU A 54 -20.67 -13.48 2.96
CA GLU A 54 -19.95 -12.29 3.40
C GLU A 54 -18.42 -12.48 3.42
N CYS A 55 -17.97 -13.72 3.17
CA CYS A 55 -16.56 -14.10 3.15
C CYS A 55 -15.94 -13.92 1.77
N ASP A 56 -14.62 -13.70 1.75
CA ASP A 56 -13.86 -13.80 0.52
C ASP A 56 -13.76 -15.27 0.06
N ALA A 57 -13.48 -15.47 -1.22
CA ALA A 57 -13.32 -16.81 -1.77
C ALA A 57 -12.21 -17.60 -1.06
N VAL A 58 -11.18 -16.91 -0.55
CA VAL A 58 -10.05 -17.57 0.12
C VAL A 58 -10.41 -18.12 1.48
N ALA A 59 -11.25 -17.45 2.27
CA ALA A 59 -11.77 -18.03 3.50
C ALA A 59 -12.49 -19.36 3.24
N LEU A 60 -13.34 -19.40 2.21
CA LEU A 60 -14.06 -20.63 1.84
C LEU A 60 -13.12 -21.72 1.32
N LEU A 61 -12.15 -21.37 0.46
CA LEU A 61 -11.14 -22.32 -0.02
C LEU A 61 -10.25 -22.84 1.13
N SER A 62 -9.92 -22.01 2.12
CA SER A 62 -9.18 -22.43 3.32
C SER A 62 -9.99 -23.41 4.17
N LEU A 63 -11.30 -23.19 4.34
CA LEU A 63 -12.18 -24.16 5.01
C LEU A 63 -12.11 -25.52 4.32
N ILE A 64 -12.30 -25.54 3.00
CA ILE A 64 -12.30 -26.77 2.19
C ILE A 64 -10.94 -27.49 2.31
N ASN A 65 -9.84 -26.73 2.33
CA ASN A 65 -8.49 -27.28 2.42
C ASN A 65 -8.17 -27.85 3.82
N SER A 66 -8.64 -27.18 4.87
CA SER A 66 -8.26 -27.44 6.26
C SER A 66 -9.19 -28.42 6.99
N CYS A 67 -10.37 -28.73 6.44
CA CYS A 67 -11.35 -29.64 7.03
C CYS A 67 -11.44 -30.95 6.24
N ASP A 68 -11.39 -32.10 6.92
CA ASP A 68 -11.42 -33.42 6.27
C ASP A 68 -12.82 -33.91 5.86
N HIS A 69 -13.89 -33.24 6.30
CA HIS A 69 -15.25 -33.48 5.80
C HIS A 69 -15.42 -33.13 4.32
N PHE A 70 -14.52 -32.32 3.76
CA PHE A 70 -14.46 -32.08 2.33
C PHE A 70 -13.55 -33.12 1.69
N GLU A 71 -14.17 -34.11 1.05
CA GLU A 71 -13.48 -35.16 0.30
C GLU A 71 -13.05 -34.63 -1.08
N VAL A 72 -12.01 -33.79 -1.10
CA VAL A 72 -11.46 -33.20 -2.32
C VAL A 72 -9.95 -33.36 -2.41
N ASP A 73 -9.40 -33.34 -3.63
CA ASP A 73 -7.96 -33.22 -3.83
C ASP A 73 -7.47 -31.82 -3.41
N ARG A 74 -6.87 -31.77 -2.21
CA ARG A 74 -6.30 -30.56 -1.60
C ARG A 74 -5.27 -29.85 -2.48
N LYS A 75 -4.60 -30.56 -3.38
CA LYS A 75 -3.68 -29.93 -4.34
C LYS A 75 -4.44 -28.97 -5.25
N LYS A 76 -5.62 -29.35 -5.72
CA LYS A 76 -6.46 -28.52 -6.60
C LYS A 76 -6.96 -27.27 -5.87
N VAL A 77 -7.34 -27.41 -4.59
CA VAL A 77 -7.72 -26.26 -3.74
C VAL A 77 -6.55 -25.30 -3.57
N THR A 78 -5.36 -25.84 -3.27
CA THR A 78 -4.14 -25.06 -3.07
C THR A 78 -3.72 -24.32 -4.34
N GLU A 79 -3.87 -24.94 -5.51
CA GLU A 79 -3.59 -24.32 -6.81
C GLU A 79 -4.49 -23.09 -7.06
N VAL A 80 -5.79 -23.19 -6.77
CA VAL A 80 -6.72 -22.05 -6.91
C VAL A 80 -6.36 -20.93 -5.92
N ILE A 81 -6.02 -21.26 -4.67
CA ILE A 81 -5.55 -20.27 -3.68
C ILE A 81 -4.28 -19.56 -4.18
N LYS A 82 -3.32 -20.30 -4.75
CA LYS A 82 -2.09 -19.73 -5.31
C LYS A 82 -2.38 -18.77 -6.45
N CYS A 83 -3.21 -19.15 -7.42
CA CYS A 83 -3.57 -18.28 -8.52
C CYS A 83 -4.24 -16.98 -8.06
N ARG A 84 -5.14 -17.04 -7.06
CA ARG A 84 -5.72 -15.85 -6.43
C ARG A 84 -4.63 -14.95 -5.85
N ASN A 85 -3.71 -15.54 -5.07
CA ASN A 85 -2.62 -14.79 -4.45
C ASN A 85 -1.68 -14.19 -5.49
N GLU A 86 -1.39 -14.87 -6.60
CA GLU A 86 -0.58 -14.34 -7.69
C GLU A 86 -1.21 -13.09 -8.32
N ILE A 87 -2.52 -13.10 -8.59
CA ILE A 87 -3.24 -11.91 -9.09
C ILE A 87 -3.15 -10.77 -8.07
N MET A 88 -3.46 -11.06 -6.80
CA MET A 88 -3.54 -10.03 -5.75
C MET A 88 -2.20 -9.40 -5.39
N HIS A 89 -1.09 -10.11 -5.63
CA HIS A 89 0.27 -9.58 -5.41
C HIS A 89 0.93 -9.10 -6.71
N SER A 90 0.24 -9.15 -7.85
CA SER A 90 0.73 -8.56 -9.10
C SER A 90 0.59 -7.04 -9.03
N SER A 91 1.72 -6.33 -9.05
CA SER A 91 1.76 -4.86 -8.95
C SER A 91 1.02 -4.15 -10.08
N GLU A 92 0.94 -4.77 -11.25
CA GLU A 92 0.28 -4.21 -12.44
C GLU A 92 -1.08 -4.85 -12.73
N MET A 93 -1.50 -5.86 -11.95
CA MET A 93 -2.66 -6.72 -12.25
C MET A 93 -2.69 -7.33 -13.67
N LYS A 94 -1.59 -7.21 -14.43
CA LYS A 94 -1.45 -7.79 -15.76
C LYS A 94 -1.14 -9.27 -15.64
N VAL A 95 -1.91 -10.08 -16.34
CA VAL A 95 -1.69 -11.51 -16.47
C VAL A 95 -1.61 -11.87 -17.95
N SER A 96 -0.71 -12.79 -18.31
CA SER A 96 -0.59 -13.23 -19.70
C SER A 96 -1.80 -14.08 -20.08
N SER A 97 -2.12 -14.13 -21.38
CA SER A 97 -3.18 -15.01 -21.91
C SER A 97 -2.91 -16.50 -21.63
N VAL A 98 -1.63 -16.88 -21.58
CA VAL A 98 -1.20 -18.24 -21.19
C VAL A 98 -1.53 -18.51 -19.72
N TRP A 99 -1.26 -17.55 -18.83
CA TRP A 99 -1.58 -17.66 -17.41
C TRP A 99 -3.09 -17.74 -17.18
N LEU A 100 -3.90 -16.93 -17.87
CA LEU A 100 -5.36 -16.97 -17.77
C LEU A 100 -5.94 -18.33 -18.18
N ARG A 101 -5.39 -18.93 -19.24
CA ARG A 101 -5.79 -20.27 -19.69
C ARG A 101 -5.44 -21.34 -18.66
N ASP A 102 -4.25 -21.24 -18.06
CA ASP A 102 -3.82 -22.13 -16.98
C ASP A 102 -4.72 -21.98 -15.74
N PHE A 103 -5.05 -20.75 -15.36
CA PHE A 103 -5.99 -20.45 -14.29
C PHE A 103 -7.39 -21.03 -14.54
N GLN A 104 -7.91 -20.88 -15.76
CA GLN A 104 -9.17 -21.50 -16.18
C GLN A 104 -9.15 -23.02 -15.98
N MET A 105 -8.09 -23.69 -16.45
CA MET A 105 -7.96 -25.15 -16.29
C MET A 105 -7.91 -25.56 -14.81
N LYS A 106 -7.23 -24.78 -13.96
CA LYS A 106 -7.17 -25.02 -12.51
C LYS A 106 -8.52 -24.87 -11.83
N ILE A 107 -9.30 -23.84 -12.18
CA ILE A 107 -10.68 -23.68 -11.69
C ILE A 107 -11.56 -24.86 -12.13
N GLN A 108 -11.52 -25.24 -13.41
CA GLN A 108 -12.31 -26.36 -13.91
C GLN A 108 -11.94 -27.68 -13.20
N ASN A 109 -10.64 -27.93 -12.99
CA ASN A 109 -10.17 -29.09 -12.25
C ASN A 109 -10.67 -29.13 -10.81
N PHE A 110 -10.71 -27.99 -10.13
CA PHE A 110 -11.26 -27.86 -8.79
C PHE A 110 -12.78 -28.07 -8.76
N LEU A 111 -13.53 -27.44 -9.66
CA LEU A 111 -14.99 -27.59 -9.72
C LEU A 111 -15.43 -29.03 -10.03
N ASN A 112 -14.62 -29.77 -10.80
CA ASN A 112 -14.86 -31.19 -11.09
C ASN A 112 -14.86 -32.08 -9.83
N GLU A 113 -14.27 -31.65 -8.71
CA GLU A 113 -14.37 -32.35 -7.42
C GLU A 113 -15.81 -32.36 -6.89
N PHE A 114 -16.64 -31.40 -7.31
CA PHE A 114 -18.00 -31.22 -6.83
C PHE A 114 -19.07 -31.56 -7.88
N LYS A 115 -18.71 -32.29 -8.94
CA LYS A 115 -19.64 -32.69 -10.01
C LYS A 115 -20.88 -33.47 -9.53
N ASN A 116 -20.82 -34.03 -8.33
CA ASN A 116 -21.93 -34.76 -7.71
C ASN A 116 -22.97 -33.83 -7.06
N ILE A 117 -22.70 -32.52 -6.98
CA ILE A 117 -23.58 -31.51 -6.37
C ILE A 117 -24.32 -30.77 -7.50
N PRO A 118 -25.63 -31.01 -7.70
CA PRO A 118 -26.39 -30.45 -8.82
C PRO A 118 -26.34 -28.92 -8.92
N GLU A 119 -26.36 -28.23 -7.79
CA GLU A 119 -26.31 -26.78 -7.70
C GLU A 119 -24.98 -26.24 -8.27
N ILE A 120 -23.87 -26.93 -7.99
CA ILE A 120 -22.56 -26.55 -8.51
C ILE A 120 -22.47 -26.83 -10.01
N VAL A 121 -23.05 -27.94 -10.49
CA VAL A 121 -23.10 -28.25 -11.92
C VAL A 121 -23.90 -27.20 -12.70
N ALA A 122 -25.00 -26.68 -12.14
CA ALA A 122 -25.77 -25.61 -12.76
C ALA A 122 -24.97 -24.29 -12.88
N VAL A 123 -24.16 -23.97 -11.87
CA VAL A 123 -23.28 -22.79 -11.88
C VAL A 123 -22.04 -23.03 -12.75
N TYR A 124 -21.57 -24.27 -12.87
CA TYR A 124 -20.41 -24.63 -13.69
C TYR A 124 -20.54 -24.15 -15.13
N SER A 125 -21.71 -24.32 -15.75
CA SER A 125 -21.94 -23.85 -17.12
C SER A 125 -21.84 -22.32 -17.25
N GLN A 126 -22.22 -21.57 -16.21
CA GLN A 126 -22.07 -20.11 -16.20
C GLN A 126 -20.60 -19.71 -16.05
N ILE A 127 -19.87 -20.39 -15.17
CA ILE A 127 -18.42 -20.18 -14.97
C ILE A 127 -17.65 -20.55 -16.25
N GLU A 128 -17.99 -21.65 -16.90
CA GLU A 128 -17.36 -22.06 -18.16
C GLU A 128 -17.59 -21.03 -19.27
N LYS A 129 -18.83 -20.52 -19.40
CA LYS A 129 -19.14 -19.42 -20.32
C LYS A 129 -18.30 -18.16 -20.00
N LEU A 130 -18.17 -17.83 -18.72
CA LEU A 130 -17.39 -16.68 -18.26
C LEU A 130 -15.89 -16.83 -18.58
N LEU A 131 -15.32 -18.02 -18.33
CA LEU A 131 -13.90 -18.31 -18.58
C LEU A 131 -13.58 -18.42 -20.08
N THR A 132 -14.54 -18.79 -20.92
CA THR A 132 -14.35 -18.90 -22.38
C THR A 132 -14.71 -17.64 -23.15
N SER A 133 -15.28 -16.63 -22.48
CA SER A 133 -15.58 -15.34 -23.08
C SER A 133 -14.30 -14.60 -23.41
N ASP A 134 -14.32 -13.80 -24.48
CA ASP A 134 -13.22 -12.91 -24.81
C ASP A 134 -13.22 -11.74 -23.81
N TRP A 135 -12.12 -11.63 -23.07
CA TRP A 135 -11.87 -10.58 -22.09
C TRP A 135 -11.05 -9.43 -22.67
N ALA A 136 -10.89 -9.38 -24.00
CA ALA A 136 -10.30 -8.24 -24.67
C ALA A 136 -11.08 -6.98 -24.27
N VAL A 137 -10.45 -6.18 -23.40
CA VAL A 137 -10.90 -4.82 -23.13
C VAL A 137 -10.54 -4.03 -24.38
N TYR A 138 -11.55 -3.58 -25.10
CA TYR A 138 -11.34 -2.54 -26.10
C TYR A 138 -10.88 -1.29 -25.35
N ILE A 139 -9.58 -1.04 -25.39
CA ILE A 139 -8.99 0.22 -24.98
C ILE A 139 -9.02 1.07 -26.25
N PRO A 140 -9.95 2.04 -26.39
CA PRO A 140 -9.83 3.03 -27.45
C PRO A 140 -8.42 3.63 -27.34
N GLU A 141 -7.73 3.84 -28.46
CA GLU A 141 -6.33 4.32 -28.48
C GLU A 141 -6.12 5.64 -27.71
N GLU A 142 -7.21 6.33 -27.38
CA GLU A 142 -7.26 7.42 -26.41
C GLU A 142 -7.68 6.88 -25.03
N ASP A 143 -6.71 6.41 -24.23
CA ASP A 143 -6.87 6.43 -22.77
C ASP A 143 -7.07 7.89 -22.39
N GLN A 144 -8.33 8.33 -22.24
CA GLN A 144 -8.58 9.59 -21.56
C GLN A 144 -8.19 9.40 -20.10
N PRO A 145 -7.29 10.24 -19.55
CA PRO A 145 -6.97 10.20 -18.14
C PRO A 145 -8.26 10.31 -17.32
N ASP A 146 -8.46 9.40 -16.36
CA ASP A 146 -9.55 9.50 -15.39
C ASP A 146 -9.46 10.87 -14.70
N GLY A 147 -10.34 11.80 -15.10
CA GLY A 147 -10.33 13.21 -14.66
C GLY A 147 -10.36 14.27 -15.77
N CYS A 148 -10.26 13.88 -17.05
CA CYS A 148 -10.32 14.82 -18.18
C CYS A 148 -11.74 15.19 -18.64
N ASP A 149 -12.78 14.72 -17.95
CA ASP A 149 -14.16 15.14 -18.21
C ASP A 149 -14.49 16.42 -17.41
N TYR A 150 -13.82 17.51 -17.77
CA TYR A 150 -14.29 18.86 -17.47
C TYR A 150 -14.35 19.66 -18.77
N GLU A 151 -15.56 19.68 -19.33
CA GLU A 151 -16.11 20.84 -20.01
C GLU A 151 -15.68 22.11 -19.24
N THR A 152 -14.72 22.86 -19.79
CA THR A 152 -14.04 24.01 -19.16
C THR A 152 -12.97 23.67 -18.12
N GLY A 153 -12.02 22.79 -18.46
CA GLY A 153 -10.72 22.77 -17.79
C GLY A 153 -10.08 24.16 -17.91
N VAL A 154 -10.00 24.89 -16.79
CA VAL A 154 -9.23 26.12 -16.68
C VAL A 154 -7.77 25.71 -16.82
N TYR A 155 -7.25 25.68 -18.04
CA TYR A 155 -5.82 25.61 -18.28
C TYR A 155 -5.21 26.78 -17.52
N LEU A 156 -4.39 26.46 -16.52
CA LEU A 156 -3.59 27.48 -15.85
C LEU A 156 -2.77 28.16 -16.93
N SER A 157 -2.87 29.49 -17.01
CA SER A 157 -2.00 30.25 -17.89
C SER A 157 -0.55 30.05 -17.45
N GLU A 158 0.39 30.24 -18.36
CA GLU A 158 1.84 30.21 -18.06
C GLU A 158 2.18 31.08 -16.84
N HIS A 159 1.52 32.23 -16.70
CA HIS A 159 1.63 33.09 -15.52
C HIS A 159 1.15 32.41 -14.23
N GLN A 160 0.01 31.70 -14.26
CA GLN A 160 -0.50 31.02 -13.06
C GLN A 160 0.39 29.85 -12.65
N VAL A 161 0.99 29.15 -13.62
CA VAL A 161 1.97 28.10 -13.34
C VAL A 161 3.22 28.71 -12.69
N ASN A 162 3.75 29.80 -13.26
CA ASN A 162 4.92 30.48 -12.72
C ASN A 162 4.69 30.99 -11.28
N GLU A 163 3.52 31.58 -11.00
CA GLU A 163 3.15 32.01 -9.65
C GLU A 163 3.14 30.84 -8.65
N ILE A 164 2.62 29.68 -9.04
CA ILE A 164 2.60 28.48 -8.20
C ILE A 164 4.03 27.97 -7.96
N GLU A 165 4.85 27.89 -9.00
CA GLU A 165 6.24 27.47 -8.90
C GLU A 165 7.06 28.41 -8.00
N MET A 166 6.83 29.71 -8.13
CA MET A 166 7.49 30.73 -7.32
C MET A 166 7.10 30.62 -5.84
N GLU A 167 5.81 30.46 -5.52
CA GLU A 167 5.36 30.29 -4.13
C GLU A 167 5.85 28.97 -3.53
N LEU A 168 5.83 27.86 -4.28
CA LEU A 168 6.37 26.58 -3.80
C LEU A 168 7.87 26.67 -3.49
N LEU A 169 8.63 27.31 -4.37
CA LEU A 169 10.08 27.44 -4.19
C LEU A 169 10.43 28.41 -3.06
N LYS A 170 9.63 29.46 -2.87
CA LYS A 170 9.72 30.36 -1.71
C LYS A 170 9.44 29.65 -0.40
N GLU A 171 8.40 28.82 -0.34
CA GLU A 171 8.12 27.97 0.84
C GLU A 171 9.30 27.06 1.14
N LYS A 172 9.89 26.43 0.11
CA LYS A 172 11.07 25.59 0.27
C LYS A 172 12.28 26.34 0.81
N LEU A 173 12.53 27.56 0.32
CA LEU A 173 13.61 28.42 0.81
C LEU A 173 13.37 28.87 2.27
N GLN A 174 12.13 29.16 2.64
CA GLN A 174 11.76 29.48 4.03
C GLN A 174 11.93 28.29 4.97
N GLU A 175 11.58 27.08 4.52
CA GLU A 175 11.82 25.85 5.27
C GLU A 175 13.31 25.67 5.55
N LEU A 176 14.16 25.79 4.52
CA LEU A 176 15.61 25.71 4.66
C LEU A 176 16.16 26.81 5.61
N TYR A 177 15.63 28.03 5.53
CA TYR A 177 16.00 29.12 6.43
C TYR A 177 15.65 28.81 7.90
N LEU A 178 14.46 28.28 8.17
CA LEU A 178 14.04 27.92 9.53
C LEU A 178 14.88 26.78 10.10
N GLN A 179 15.19 25.76 9.28
CA GLN A 179 16.08 24.67 9.67
C GLN A 179 17.50 25.17 9.98
N ALA A 180 18.03 26.07 9.14
CA ALA A 180 19.33 26.72 9.34
C ALA A 180 19.38 27.59 10.62
N LYS A 181 18.33 28.35 10.92
CA LYS A 181 18.26 29.23 12.10
C LYS A 181 18.16 28.46 13.43
N GLY A 182 17.65 27.24 13.41
CA GLY A 182 17.48 26.39 14.60
C GLY A 182 18.74 25.66 15.06
N GLN A 183 19.84 25.73 14.31
CA GLN A 183 21.04 24.92 14.55
C GLN A 183 22.32 25.77 14.56
N GLU A 184 23.19 25.52 15.54
CA GLU A 184 24.45 26.26 15.77
C GLU A 184 25.52 25.93 14.72
N VAL A 185 25.39 24.76 14.06
CA VAL A 185 26.21 24.29 12.94
C VAL A 185 25.28 23.79 11.84
N LEU A 186 25.45 24.28 10.61
CA LEU A 186 24.64 23.83 9.47
C LEU A 186 24.97 22.36 9.12
N PRO A 187 23.99 21.45 9.09
CA PRO A 187 24.16 20.10 8.59
C PRO A 187 24.55 20.09 7.12
N GLU A 188 25.36 19.10 6.76
CA GLU A 188 25.83 18.91 5.39
C GLU A 188 24.66 18.60 4.43
N GLU A 189 23.59 17.96 4.91
CA GLU A 189 22.36 17.76 4.14
C GLU A 189 21.68 19.07 3.74
N ILE A 190 21.66 20.08 4.62
CA ILE A 190 21.03 21.39 4.32
C ILE A 190 21.88 22.16 3.31
N LEU A 191 23.21 22.08 3.42
CA LEU A 191 24.13 22.68 2.46
C LEU A 191 23.98 22.05 1.07
N ASN A 192 23.88 20.72 1.00
CA ASN A 192 23.65 20.00 -0.25
C ASN A 192 22.30 20.37 -0.88
N GLN A 193 21.23 20.44 -0.09
CA GLN A 193 19.92 20.86 -0.59
C GLN A 193 19.92 22.31 -1.10
N LEU A 194 20.61 23.21 -0.41
CA LEU A 194 20.77 24.59 -0.83
C LEU A 194 21.53 24.71 -2.15
N GLU A 195 22.60 23.94 -2.33
CA GLU A 195 23.38 23.97 -3.58
C GLU A 195 22.56 23.44 -4.76
N VAL A 196 21.73 22.42 -4.54
CA VAL A 196 20.78 21.92 -5.55
C VAL A 196 19.76 23.00 -5.94
N VAL A 197 19.21 23.73 -4.97
CA VAL A 197 18.26 24.84 -5.24
C VAL A 197 18.95 26.00 -5.97
N LYS A 198 20.20 26.31 -5.61
CA LYS A 198 21.03 27.33 -6.30
C LYS A 198 21.26 26.98 -7.75
N GLU A 199 21.63 25.73 -8.03
CA GLU A 199 21.88 25.27 -9.38
C GLU A 199 20.58 25.22 -10.20
N PHE A 200 19.47 24.83 -9.57
CA PHE A 200 18.15 24.89 -10.19
C PHE A 200 17.77 26.34 -10.58
N LEU A 201 17.94 27.31 -9.68
CA LEU A 201 17.66 28.72 -9.95
C LEU A 201 18.61 29.34 -10.99
N ARG A 202 19.86 28.87 -11.08
CA ARG A 202 20.76 29.34 -12.16
C ARG A 202 20.23 29.01 -13.54
N ASN A 203 19.59 27.85 -13.67
CA ASN A 203 19.05 27.33 -14.92
C ASN A 203 17.64 27.89 -15.24
N ASN A 204 16.99 28.60 -14.31
CA ASN A 204 15.65 29.17 -14.47
C ASN A 204 15.64 30.66 -14.13
N GLU A 205 15.79 31.52 -15.14
CA GLU A 205 16.01 32.96 -14.93
C GLU A 205 14.80 33.71 -14.36
N ASP A 206 13.60 33.30 -14.74
CA ASP A 206 12.33 33.87 -14.29
C ASP A 206 12.14 33.67 -12.77
N LEU A 207 12.33 32.43 -12.29
CA LEU A 207 12.28 32.10 -10.87
C LEU A 207 13.43 32.76 -10.09
N ARG A 208 14.63 32.82 -10.68
CA ARG A 208 15.81 33.48 -10.06
C ARG A 208 15.55 34.95 -9.77
N ASN A 209 14.96 35.66 -10.72
CA ASN A 209 14.67 37.07 -10.59
C ASN A 209 13.64 37.34 -9.48
N GLY A 210 12.61 36.48 -9.38
CA GLY A 210 11.59 36.57 -8.33
C GLY A 210 12.08 36.26 -6.91
N LEU A 211 13.08 35.37 -6.77
CA LEU A 211 13.54 34.85 -5.48
C LEU A 211 14.91 35.36 -5.02
N THR A 212 15.42 36.42 -5.66
CA THR A 212 16.75 36.97 -5.36
C THR A 212 16.89 37.42 -3.91
N GLU A 213 15.86 38.04 -3.33
CA GLU A 213 15.89 38.49 -1.93
C GLU A 213 15.94 37.32 -0.93
N ASP A 214 15.19 36.25 -1.20
CA ASP A 214 15.13 35.08 -0.33
C ASP A 214 16.43 34.27 -0.38
N MET A 215 17.06 34.23 -1.56
CA MET A 215 18.42 33.69 -1.73
C MET A 215 19.47 34.51 -0.96
N GLN A 216 19.40 35.85 -1.03
CA GLN A 216 20.32 36.71 -0.29
C GLN A 216 20.16 36.59 1.23
N LYS A 217 18.92 36.42 1.72
CA LYS A 217 18.67 36.14 3.15
C LYS A 217 19.34 34.85 3.59
N LEU A 218 19.26 33.80 2.78
CA LEU A 218 19.86 32.50 3.10
C LEU A 218 21.40 32.53 3.03
N ASP A 219 21.96 33.25 2.05
CA ASP A 219 23.41 33.47 1.94
C ASP A 219 23.97 34.34 3.08
N SER A 220 23.17 35.28 3.61
CA SER A 220 23.58 36.09 4.76
C SER A 220 23.75 35.28 6.05
N LEU A 221 23.00 34.18 6.22
CA LEU A 221 23.20 33.22 7.30
C LEU A 221 24.52 32.45 7.14
N HIS A 222 24.89 32.14 5.90
CA HIS A 222 26.16 31.47 5.57
C HIS A 222 27.39 32.35 5.84
N GLN A 223 27.24 33.68 5.89
CA GLN A 223 28.34 34.62 6.19
C GLN A 223 28.50 34.97 7.68
N GLN A 224 27.60 34.49 8.56
CA GLN A 224 27.72 34.65 10.00
C GLN A 224 28.70 33.70 10.77
N PRO A 225 29.44 32.73 10.20
CA PRO A 225 30.34 31.88 10.99
C PRO A 225 31.68 32.49 11.43
N GLN A 226 32.00 33.77 11.16
CA GLN A 226 33.30 34.35 11.55
C GLN A 226 33.26 35.82 12.00
N LYS A 227 32.48 36.14 13.04
CA LYS A 227 32.71 37.37 13.84
C LYS A 227 32.49 37.11 15.32
N LEU A 228 33.29 36.22 15.92
CA LEU A 228 33.44 36.14 17.37
C LEU A 228 34.76 35.45 17.75
N ASP A 229 35.86 35.85 17.11
CA ASP A 229 37.18 35.62 17.70
C ASP A 229 38.17 36.70 17.25
N SER A 230 38.09 37.89 17.86
CA SER A 230 39.08 38.94 17.70
C SER A 230 38.95 40.02 18.79
N LYS A 231 39.87 39.93 19.76
CA LYS A 231 40.40 40.99 20.64
C LYS A 231 39.63 41.31 21.94
N GLU A 232 40.06 40.66 23.02
CA GLU A 232 40.34 41.40 24.27
C GLU A 232 41.84 41.76 24.31
N PRO A 233 42.20 43.06 24.37
CA PRO A 233 43.54 43.48 24.76
C PRO A 233 43.69 43.30 26.27
N ARG A 234 44.73 42.54 26.67
CA ARG A 234 45.20 42.41 28.05
C ARG A 234 45.53 43.79 28.63
N ALA A 235 44.59 44.41 29.33
CA ALA A 235 44.81 45.63 30.09
C ALA A 235 45.57 45.26 31.37
N GLN A 236 46.80 45.78 31.44
CA GLN A 236 47.64 45.81 32.63
C GLN A 236 46.89 46.50 33.76
N THR A 237 46.92 45.91 34.95
CA THR A 237 46.58 46.56 36.21
C THR A 237 47.68 47.56 36.58
N PRO A 238 47.31 48.79 36.99
CA PRO A 238 48.09 49.52 37.97
C PRO A 238 47.18 50.03 39.08
N GLU A 239 47.39 49.54 40.30
CA GLU A 239 47.13 50.34 41.50
C GLU A 239 48.40 50.33 42.37
N GLY A 240 49.04 51.50 42.48
CA GLY A 240 49.87 51.84 43.63
C GLY A 240 48.97 52.23 44.81
N LYS A 241 49.43 52.53 46.02
CA LYS A 241 50.73 52.93 46.57
C LYS A 241 50.67 52.66 48.10
N ALA A 242 51.87 52.57 48.68
CA ALA A 242 52.29 53.06 50.02
C ALA A 242 51.53 52.58 51.26
#